data_AF-A0A3Q8CD19-F1
#
_entry.id   AF-A0A3Q8CD19-F1
#
_cell.length_a   1.000
_cell.length_b   1.000
_cell.length_c   1.000
_cell.angle_alpha   90.00
_cell.angle_beta   90.00
_cell.angle_gamma   90.00
#
_symmetry.space_group_name_H-M   'P 1'
#
loop_
_entity.id
_entity.type
_entity.pdbx_description
1 polymer ?
#
loop_
_entity_poly.entity_id
_entity_poly.type
_entity_poly.pdbx_seq_one_letter_code
_entity_poly.pdbx_strand_id
1 'polypeptide(L)'
;MVKNFLKEISDKDIVNHVDGNKTNNKVTNLEWTNYSENNLHAYKNGLNGEKINQKINKDALNKIKEFFFDKGLSQAKIASELSVSQNTISKYVRSQIKITYLIPFRTLNDSLSIE
;
A
#
# COMPACT_ATOMS: atom_id res chain seq x y z
N MET A 1 -22.26 -17.92 18.89
CA MET A 1 -23.50 -17.27 19.39
C MET A 1 -23.18 -15.89 19.94
N VAL A 2 -23.21 -14.84 19.10
CA VAL A 2 -23.01 -13.42 19.53
C VAL A 2 -24.29 -12.59 19.30
N LYS A 3 -25.40 -13.23 18.89
CA LYS A 3 -26.65 -12.54 18.54
C LYS A 3 -27.49 -12.05 19.74
N ASN A 4 -27.14 -12.40 20.98
CA ASN A 4 -28.03 -12.18 22.13
C ASN A 4 -27.62 -11.09 23.13
N PHE A 5 -26.47 -10.42 22.96
CA PHE A 5 -25.96 -9.47 23.97
C PHE A 5 -25.94 -8.01 23.52
N LEU A 6 -26.16 -7.74 22.23
CA LEU A 6 -26.08 -6.40 21.68
C LEU A 6 -27.30 -6.17 20.79
N LYS A 7 -28.01 -5.06 21.04
CA LYS A 7 -29.14 -4.63 20.24
C LYS A 7 -28.66 -4.39 18.80
N GLU A 8 -29.32 -5.01 17.83
CA GLU A 8 -29.05 -4.80 16.42
C GLU A 8 -29.33 -3.32 16.07
N ILE A 9 -28.35 -2.65 15.50
CA ILE A 9 -28.45 -1.25 15.06
C ILE A 9 -28.48 -1.28 13.54
N SER A 10 -29.46 -0.61 12.93
CA SER A 10 -29.55 -0.47 11.47
C SER A 10 -28.20 0.00 10.91
N ASP A 11 -27.80 -0.56 9.77
CA ASP A 11 -26.59 -0.18 9.03
C ASP A 11 -25.26 -0.48 9.76
N LYS A 12 -25.27 -1.41 10.72
CA LYS A 12 -24.09 -1.92 11.43
C LYS A 12 -24.09 -3.45 11.43
N ASP A 13 -23.31 -4.03 10.54
CA ASP A 13 -23.31 -5.45 10.22
C ASP A 13 -22.06 -6.19 10.72
N ILE A 14 -21.08 -5.48 11.29
CA ILE A 14 -19.83 -6.05 11.77
C ILE A 14 -19.61 -5.80 13.27
N VAL A 15 -18.95 -6.75 13.94
CA VAL A 15 -18.52 -6.61 15.34
C VAL A 15 -17.06 -6.15 15.35
N ASN A 16 -16.78 -5.01 15.98
CA ASN A 16 -15.43 -4.49 16.22
C ASN A 16 -15.00 -4.73 17.67
N HIS A 17 -13.68 -4.90 17.89
CA HIS A 17 -13.06 -4.91 19.21
C HIS A 17 -12.51 -3.52 19.50
N VAL A 18 -13.08 -2.82 20.48
CA VAL A 18 -12.77 -1.42 20.76
C VAL A 18 -11.28 -1.22 21.07
N ASP A 19 -10.68 -2.14 21.82
CA ASP A 19 -9.25 -2.12 22.16
C ASP A 19 -8.31 -2.64 21.05
N GLY A 20 -8.84 -3.12 19.92
CA GLY A 20 -8.07 -3.73 18.83
C GLY A 20 -7.53 -5.13 19.13
N ASN A 21 -7.73 -5.68 20.33
CA ASN A 21 -7.30 -7.01 20.72
C ASN A 21 -8.42 -8.05 20.46
N LYS A 22 -8.24 -8.82 19.39
CA LYS A 22 -9.17 -9.87 18.95
C LYS A 22 -9.34 -11.04 19.93
N THR A 23 -8.56 -11.09 21.02
CA THR A 23 -8.69 -12.11 22.06
C THR A 23 -9.52 -11.64 23.27
N ASN A 24 -9.76 -10.34 23.40
CA ASN A 24 -10.52 -9.77 24.50
C ASN A 24 -12.03 -9.76 24.19
N ASN A 25 -12.70 -10.87 24.51
CA ASN A 25 -14.11 -11.11 24.19
C ASN A 25 -15.11 -10.53 25.22
N LYS A 26 -14.70 -9.61 26.10
CA LYS A 26 -15.63 -8.96 27.04
C LYS A 26 -16.70 -8.21 26.25
N VAL A 27 -17.97 -8.32 26.63
CA VAL A 27 -19.07 -7.61 25.95
C VAL A 27 -18.83 -6.10 25.89
N THR A 28 -18.21 -5.53 26.94
CA THR A 28 -17.81 -4.11 26.98
C THR A 28 -16.69 -3.73 26.00
N ASN A 29 -15.99 -4.70 25.43
CA ASN A 29 -14.96 -4.52 24.40
C ASN A 29 -15.50 -4.73 22.98
N LEU A 30 -16.77 -5.09 22.82
CA LEU A 30 -17.39 -5.36 21.53
C LEU A 30 -18.40 -4.27 21.18
N GLU A 31 -18.36 -3.79 19.95
CA GLU A 31 -19.35 -2.86 19.42
C GLU A 31 -19.85 -3.34 18.05
N TRP A 32 -21.14 -3.12 17.77
CA TRP A 32 -21.63 -3.16 16.39
C TRP A 32 -21.17 -1.89 15.68
N THR A 33 -20.64 -2.05 14.48
CA THR A 33 -20.18 -0.97 13.63
C THR A 33 -20.37 -1.33 12.15
N ASN A 34 -20.05 -0.41 11.25
CA ASN A 34 -19.91 -0.69 9.82
C ASN A 34 -18.47 -0.51 9.37
N TYR A 35 -18.16 -0.91 8.13
CA TYR A 35 -16.81 -0.83 7.59
C TYR A 35 -16.17 0.57 7.66
N SER A 36 -16.95 1.62 7.41
CA SER A 36 -16.44 3.00 7.41
C SER A 36 -16.07 3.45 8.82
N GLU A 37 -16.96 3.22 9.77
CA GLU A 37 -16.75 3.53 11.18
C GLU A 37 -15.59 2.71 11.77
N ASN A 38 -15.51 1.41 11.47
CA ASN A 38 -14.41 0.55 11.93
C ASN A 38 -13.05 1.03 11.40
N ASN A 39 -12.97 1.38 10.11
CA ASN A 39 -11.76 1.94 9.53
C ASN A 39 -11.37 3.28 10.17
N LEU A 40 -12.36 4.14 10.45
CA LEU A 40 -12.14 5.41 11.14
C LEU A 40 -11.65 5.21 12.58
N HIS A 41 -12.25 4.26 13.31
CA HIS A 41 -11.82 3.87 14.66
C HIS A 41 -10.37 3.38 14.64
N ALA A 42 -10.03 2.46 13.74
CA ALA A 42 -8.68 1.94 13.60
C ALA A 42 -7.67 3.04 13.24
N TYR A 43 -8.07 4.03 12.44
CA TYR A 43 -7.23 5.18 12.11
C TYR A 43 -7.01 6.11 13.31
N LYS A 44 -8.09 6.50 14.00
CA LYS A 44 -8.02 7.39 15.17
C LYS A 44 -7.21 6.78 16.32
N ASN A 45 -7.27 5.47 16.49
CA ASN A 45 -6.59 4.76 17.57
C ASN A 45 -5.25 4.15 17.16
N GLY A 46 -4.77 4.38 15.93
CA GLY A 46 -3.50 3.81 15.46
C GLY A 46 -3.48 2.28 15.36
N LEU A 47 -4.65 1.62 15.30
CA LEU A 47 -4.79 0.17 15.15
C LEU A 47 -4.59 -0.30 13.71
N ASN A 48 -4.52 0.63 12.76
CA ASN A 48 -4.03 0.35 11.42
C ASN A 48 -2.53 0.05 11.52
N GLY A 49 -2.17 -1.23 11.46
CA GLY A 49 -0.78 -1.68 11.55
C GLY A 49 0.15 -0.86 10.64
N GLU A 50 1.42 -0.77 11.05
CA GLU A 50 2.41 0.03 10.32
C GLU A 50 2.40 -0.34 8.83
N LYS A 51 2.03 0.63 7.98
CA LYS A 51 2.25 0.49 6.55
C LYS A 51 3.75 0.45 6.36
N ILE A 52 4.30 -0.73 6.15
CA ILE A 52 5.69 -0.87 5.72
C ILE A 52 5.78 -0.31 4.30
N ASN A 53 5.89 1.02 4.20
CA ASN A 53 6.32 1.70 3.00
C ASN A 53 7.81 1.39 2.85
N GLN A 54 8.12 0.19 2.34
CA GLN A 54 9.48 -0.13 1.92
C GLN A 54 9.80 0.81 0.75
N LYS A 55 10.32 2.00 1.07
CA LYS A 55 10.96 2.85 0.08
C LYS A 55 12.09 2.03 -0.50
N ILE A 56 12.00 1.74 -1.80
CA ILE A 56 13.11 1.16 -2.56
C ILE A 56 14.30 2.08 -2.37
N ASN A 57 15.48 1.53 -2.03
CA ASN A 57 16.71 2.32 -1.94
C ASN A 57 16.94 3.06 -3.27
N LYS A 58 17.34 4.33 -3.20
CA LYS A 58 17.69 5.18 -4.34
C LYS A 58 18.63 4.47 -5.33
N ASP A 59 19.58 3.68 -4.83
CA ASP A 59 20.52 2.93 -5.67
C ASP A 59 19.83 1.84 -6.49
N ALA A 60 18.92 1.07 -5.88
CA ALA A 60 18.13 0.08 -6.58
C ALA A 60 17.22 0.74 -7.62
N LEU A 61 16.69 1.93 -7.30
CA LEU A 61 15.90 2.75 -8.20
C LEU A 61 16.68 3.19 -9.45
N ASN A 62 17.92 3.66 -9.26
CA ASN A 62 18.81 4.03 -10.36
C ASN A 62 19.13 2.82 -11.25
N LYS A 63 19.42 1.65 -10.65
CA LYS A 63 19.65 0.42 -11.42
C LYS A 63 18.42 -0.04 -12.20
N ILE A 64 17.21 0.11 -11.64
CA ILE A 64 15.97 -0.18 -12.39
C ILE A 64 15.86 0.74 -13.61
N LYS A 65 16.20 2.03 -13.48
CA LYS A 65 16.17 2.97 -14.61
C LYS A 65 17.13 2.53 -15.71
N GLU A 66 18.40 2.30 -15.35
CA GLU A 66 19.44 1.87 -16.27
C GLU A 66 19.06 0.56 -16.98
N PHE A 67 18.65 -0.45 -16.22
CA PHE A 67 18.38 -1.77 -16.79
C PHE A 67 17.12 -1.80 -17.65
N PHE A 68 16.08 -1.06 -17.28
CA PHE A 68 14.81 -1.10 -17.99
C PHE A 68 14.77 -0.13 -19.18
N PHE A 69 15.14 1.15 -18.96
CA PHE A 69 15.01 2.18 -20.00
C PHE A 69 16.23 2.21 -20.93
N ASP A 70 17.44 2.03 -20.41
CA ASP A 70 18.65 2.15 -21.23
C ASP A 70 19.02 0.81 -21.86
N LYS A 71 18.90 -0.29 -21.11
CA LYS A 71 19.29 -1.64 -21.57
C LYS A 71 18.14 -2.52 -22.05
N GLY A 72 16.88 -2.11 -21.87
CA GLY A 72 15.71 -2.88 -22.33
C GLY A 72 15.55 -4.26 -21.67
N LEU A 73 16.11 -4.47 -20.48
CA LEU A 73 16.01 -5.76 -19.77
C LEU A 73 14.59 -6.02 -19.27
N SER A 74 14.21 -7.29 -19.22
CA SER A 74 12.90 -7.69 -18.70
C SER A 74 12.81 -7.44 -17.19
N GLN A 75 11.61 -7.08 -16.71
CA GLN A 75 11.38 -6.84 -15.29
C GLN A 75 11.74 -8.06 -14.41
N ALA A 76 11.59 -9.27 -14.95
CA ALA A 76 11.97 -10.51 -14.27
C ALA A 76 13.49 -10.65 -14.10
N LYS A 77 14.28 -10.27 -15.12
CA LYS A 77 15.74 -10.27 -15.02
C LYS A 77 16.23 -9.24 -14.02
N ILE A 78 15.66 -8.03 -14.04
CA ILE A 78 15.98 -6.95 -13.09
C ILE A 78 15.62 -7.36 -11.65
N ALA A 79 14.49 -8.03 -11.45
CA ALA A 79 14.07 -8.53 -10.14
C ALA A 79 15.11 -9.49 -9.55
N SER A 80 15.59 -10.43 -10.36
CA SER A 80 16.62 -11.39 -9.97
C SER A 80 17.95 -10.72 -9.65
N GLU A 81 18.34 -9.69 -10.42
CA GLU A 81 19.64 -9.02 -10.26
C GLU A 81 19.69 -8.13 -9.01
N LEU A 82 18.55 -7.53 -8.65
CA LEU A 82 18.47 -6.59 -7.52
C LEU A 82 17.94 -7.24 -6.24
N SER A 83 17.63 -8.53 -6.26
CA SER A 83 16.98 -9.25 -5.15
C SER A 83 15.70 -8.55 -4.66
N VAL A 84 14.92 -7.99 -5.60
CA VAL A 84 13.64 -7.32 -5.32
C VAL A 84 12.50 -8.04 -6.03
N SER A 85 11.27 -7.93 -5.51
CA SER A 85 10.13 -8.53 -6.19
C SER A 85 9.87 -7.87 -7.56
N GLN A 86 9.49 -8.67 -8.56
CA GLN A 86 9.10 -8.13 -9.87
C GLN A 86 7.91 -7.17 -9.75
N ASN A 87 7.01 -7.37 -8.78
CA ASN A 87 5.88 -6.47 -8.52
C ASN A 87 6.35 -5.06 -8.12
N THR A 88 7.43 -4.97 -7.34
CA THR A 88 8.07 -3.71 -6.95
C THR A 88 8.53 -2.93 -8.19
N ILE A 89 9.19 -3.60 -9.12
CA ILE A 89 9.65 -3.02 -10.39
C ILE A 89 8.46 -2.63 -11.26
N SER A 90 7.45 -3.49 -11.35
CA SER A 90 6.26 -3.24 -12.17
C SER A 90 5.47 -2.01 -11.70
N LYS A 91 5.32 -1.83 -10.38
CA LYS A 91 4.71 -0.62 -9.79
C LYS A 91 5.50 0.64 -10.15
N TYR A 92 6.83 0.57 -10.09
CA TYR A 92 7.70 1.69 -10.47
C TYR A 92 7.60 2.02 -11.96
N VAL A 93 7.76 1.04 -12.85
CA VAL A 93 7.68 1.25 -14.30
C VAL A 93 6.33 1.85 -14.70
N ARG A 94 5.22 1.33 -14.15
CA ARG A 94 3.88 1.89 -14.39
C ARG A 94 3.74 3.33 -13.89
N SER A 95 4.38 3.69 -12.78
CA SER A 95 4.34 5.07 -12.28
C SER A 95 5.10 6.03 -13.20
N GLN A 96 6.24 5.60 -13.74
CA GLN A 96 7.01 6.39 -14.71
C GLN A 96 6.24 6.56 -16.03
N ILE A 97 5.68 5.48 -16.57
CA ILE A 97 4.89 5.52 -17.80
C ILE A 97 3.65 6.40 -17.65
N LYS A 98 2.94 6.30 -16.52
CA LYS A 98 1.79 7.17 -16.23
C LYS A 98 2.19 8.65 -16.22
N ILE A 99 3.38 8.97 -15.71
CA ILE A 99 3.94 10.32 -15.79
C ILE A 99 4.25 10.68 -17.25
N THR A 100 4.91 9.81 -18.02
CA THR A 100 5.23 10.01 -19.45
C THR A 100 4.00 10.23 -20.35
N TYR A 101 2.84 9.64 -20.03
CA TYR A 101 1.60 9.93 -20.77
C TYR A 101 0.96 11.25 -20.37
N LEU A 102 1.28 11.78 -19.18
CA LEU A 102 0.81 13.08 -18.70
C LEU A 102 1.74 14.23 -19.12
N ILE A 103 3.03 13.93 -19.36
CA ILE A 103 4.02 14.87 -19.89
C ILE A 103 4.79 14.22 -21.04
N PRO A 104 4.78 14.80 -22.26
CA PRO A 104 5.43 14.21 -23.43
C PRO A 104 6.87 13.78 -23.13
N PHE A 105 7.25 12.55 -23.49
CA PHE A 105 8.57 11.93 -23.24
C PHE A 105 9.77 12.84 -23.51
N ARG A 106 9.62 13.80 -24.44
CA ARG A 106 10.62 14.79 -24.81
C ARG A 106 11.06 15.69 -23.64
N THR A 107 10.19 16.01 -22.69
CA THR A 107 10.52 16.94 -21.58
C THR A 107 11.28 16.27 -20.42
N LEU A 108 11.27 14.94 -20.33
CA LEU A 108 11.89 14.21 -19.20
C LEU A 108 13.41 14.05 -19.36
N ASN A 109 13.90 13.84 -20.59
CA ASN A 109 15.34 13.70 -20.85
C ASN A 109 16.10 15.03 -20.72
N ASP A 110 15.46 16.15 -21.05
CA ASP A 110 16.07 17.48 -20.91
C ASP A 110 16.26 17.87 -19.43
N SER A 111 15.41 17.35 -18.53
CA SER A 111 15.47 17.63 -17.08
C SER A 111 16.42 16.73 -16.28
N LEU A 112 16.97 15.68 -16.88
CA LEU A 112 18.00 14.81 -16.28
C LEU A 112 19.42 15.09 -16.82
N SER A 113 19.56 16.12 -17.66
CA SER A 113 20.82 16.52 -18.29
C SER A 113 21.45 17.77 -17.66
N ILE A 114 21.00 18.18 -16.47
CA ILE A 114 21.56 19.34 -15.76
C ILE A 114 22.07 18.87 -14.39
N GLU A 115 23.41 18.89 -14.30
CA GLU A 115 24.34 18.63 -13.18
C GLU A 115 24.65 17.17 -12.82
#